data_AF-A0A927UU05-F1
#
_entry.id   AF-A0A927UU05-F1
#
_cell.length_a   1.000
_cell.length_b   1.000
_cell.length_c   1.000
_cell.angle_alpha   90.00
_cell.angle_beta   90.00
_cell.angle_gamma   90.00
#
_symmetry.space_group_name_H-M   'P 1'
#
loop_
_entity.id
_entity.type
_entity.pdbx_description
1 polymer ?
#
loop_
_entity_poly.entity_id
_entity_poly.type
_entity_poly.pdbx_seq_one_letter_code
_entity_poly.pdbx_strand_id
1 'polypeptide(L)'
;MLFGRKEKTDSITLSDFQQDMVCKAEKLLDVTKSKLKSKGKSLTLTPKRQIMDDCNRIEKLLAKIRSGKINDSTFEKLDKAIVCLETTSGNIL
;
A
#
# COMPACT_ATOMS: atom_id res chain seq x y z
N MET A 1 -2.71 33.08 29.42
CA MET A 1 -1.84 32.60 28.31
C MET A 1 -2.59 31.47 27.60
N LEU A 2 -3.23 31.75 26.47
CA LEU A 2 -3.95 30.76 25.66
C LEU A 2 -3.17 30.55 24.37
N PHE A 3 -2.25 29.58 24.36
CA PHE A 3 -1.66 29.09 23.12
C PHE A 3 -2.63 28.11 22.47
N GLY A 4 -3.53 28.63 21.65
CA GLY A 4 -4.28 27.83 20.69
C GLY A 4 -3.32 27.24 19.67
N ARG A 5 -2.90 26.00 19.86
CA ARG A 5 -2.30 25.20 18.79
C ARG A 5 -3.39 24.97 17.75
N LYS A 6 -3.37 25.76 16.68
CA LYS A 6 -4.04 25.41 15.43
C LYS A 6 -3.31 24.18 14.89
N GLU A 7 -3.89 23.00 15.06
CA GLU A 7 -3.56 21.84 14.25
C GLU A 7 -3.87 22.22 12.79
N LYS A 8 -2.84 22.58 12.04
CA LYS A 8 -2.92 22.58 10.58
C LYS A 8 -3.07 21.12 10.17
N THR A 9 -4.30 20.70 9.93
CA THR A 9 -4.56 19.56 9.04
C THR A 9 -4.20 20.01 7.63
N ASP A 10 -2.90 20.09 7.35
CA ASP A 10 -2.39 20.24 5.99
C ASP A 10 -2.88 19.01 5.22
N SER A 11 -3.97 19.21 4.47
CA SER A 11 -4.52 18.22 3.58
C SER A 11 -3.45 18.01 2.52
N ILE A 12 -2.74 16.88 2.59
CA ILE A 12 -1.67 16.57 1.64
C ILE A 12 -2.26 16.67 0.24
N THR A 13 -1.79 17.65 -0.52
CA THR A 13 -2.15 17.78 -1.92
C THR A 13 -1.20 16.87 -2.69
N LEU A 14 -1.63 15.63 -2.91
CA LEU A 14 -0.92 14.68 -3.77
C LEU A 14 -1.01 15.15 -5.22
N SER A 15 0.09 15.05 -5.97
CA SER A 15 0.04 15.26 -7.42
C SER A 15 -0.81 14.18 -8.09
N ASP A 16 -1.33 14.46 -9.29
CA ASP A 16 -2.15 13.50 -10.05
C ASP A 16 -1.44 12.15 -10.21
N PHE A 17 -0.13 12.18 -10.48
CA PHE A 17 0.70 10.97 -10.55
C PHE A 17 0.76 10.19 -9.23
N GLN A 18 0.87 10.88 -8.10
CA GLN A 18 0.88 10.25 -6.78
C GLN A 18 -0.49 9.67 -6.42
N GLN A 19 -1.58 10.34 -6.83
CA GLN A 19 -2.94 9.84 -6.65
C GLN A 19 -3.18 8.57 -7.48
N ASP A 20 -2.75 8.56 -8.74
CA ASP A 20 -2.82 7.38 -9.61
C ASP A 20 -2.06 6.19 -9.01
N MET A 21 -0.85 6.44 -8.47
CA MET A 21 -0.06 5.40 -7.83
C MET A 21 -0.74 4.82 -6.58
N VAL A 22 -1.35 5.69 -5.75
CA VAL A 22 -2.16 5.27 -4.60
C VAL A 22 -3.36 4.45 -5.04
N CYS A 23 -4.09 4.90 -6.06
CA CYS A 23 -5.25 4.18 -6.59
C CYS A 23 -4.85 2.81 -7.16
N LYS A 24 -3.73 2.74 -7.90
CA LYS A 24 -3.16 1.49 -8.40
C LYS A 24 -2.84 0.53 -7.26
N ALA A 25 -2.18 1.01 -6.21
CA ALA A 25 -1.83 0.21 -5.04
C ALA A 25 -3.06 -0.35 -4.31
N GLU A 26 -4.08 0.48 -4.11
CA GLU A 26 -5.33 0.07 -3.46
C GLU A 26 -6.08 -0.98 -4.28
N LYS A 27 -6.20 -0.78 -5.59
CA LYS A 27 -6.82 -1.74 -6.50
C LYS A 27 -6.06 -3.07 -6.52
N LEU A 28 -4.73 -3.02 -6.55
CA LEU A 28 -3.90 -4.22 -6.53
C LEU A 28 -4.06 -5.00 -5.21
N LEU A 29 -4.08 -4.30 -4.07
CA LEU A 29 -4.34 -4.91 -2.77
C LEU A 29 -5.69 -5.63 -2.72
N ASP A 30 -6.74 -4.97 -3.19
CA ASP A 30 -8.09 -5.53 -3.16
C ASP A 30 -8.20 -6.79 -4.05
N VAL A 31 -7.68 -6.71 -5.28
CA VAL A 31 -7.62 -7.86 -6.20
C VAL A 31 -6.79 -8.99 -5.60
N THR A 32 -5.62 -8.68 -5.04
CA THR A 32 -4.70 -9.69 -4.50
C THR A 32 -5.29 -10.38 -3.27
N LYS A 33 -5.92 -9.62 -2.35
CA LYS A 33 -6.61 -10.17 -1.18
C LYS A 33 -7.83 -11.01 -1.59
N SER A 34 -8.58 -10.57 -2.59
CA SER A 34 -9.71 -11.32 -3.12
C SER A 34 -9.26 -12.66 -3.74
N LYS A 35 -8.22 -12.64 -4.57
CA LYS A 35 -7.58 -13.84 -5.13
C LYS A 35 -7.01 -14.74 -4.04
N LEU A 36 -6.38 -14.19 -3.00
CA LEU A 36 -5.86 -14.97 -1.88
C LEU A 36 -6.99 -15.64 -1.08
N LYS A 37 -8.16 -15.02 -0.95
CA LYS A 37 -9.33 -15.66 -0.32
C LYS A 37 -9.89 -16.81 -1.16
N SER A 38 -9.92 -16.68 -2.48
CA SER A 38 -10.47 -17.71 -3.37
C SER A 38 -9.49 -18.87 -3.63
N LYS A 39 -8.21 -18.56 -3.92
CA LYS A 39 -7.17 -19.54 -4.26
C LYS A 39 -6.24 -19.91 -3.11
N GLY A 40 -6.19 -19.12 -2.03
CA GLY A 40 -5.23 -19.33 -0.94
C GLY A 40 -5.50 -20.53 -0.03
N LYS A 41 -6.56 -21.32 -0.27
CA LYS A 41 -6.77 -22.62 0.39
C LYS A 41 -5.86 -23.71 -0.16
N SER A 42 -5.43 -23.61 -1.42
CA SER A 42 -4.51 -24.56 -2.06
C SER A 42 -3.04 -24.14 -2.00
N LEU A 43 -2.76 -22.92 -1.51
CA LEU A 43 -1.39 -22.43 -1.34
C LEU A 43 -0.74 -22.98 -0.07
N THR A 44 0.54 -23.31 -0.17
CA THR A 44 1.37 -23.64 0.99
C THR A 44 1.55 -22.41 1.88
N LEU A 45 1.97 -22.62 3.14
CA LEU A 45 2.08 -21.55 4.13
C LEU A 45 3.08 -20.45 3.72
N THR A 46 4.16 -20.81 3.02
CA THR A 46 5.24 -19.89 2.64
C THR A 46 4.81 -18.87 1.57
N PRO A 47 4.26 -19.26 0.40
CA PRO A 47 3.74 -18.33 -0.60
C PRO A 47 2.60 -17.44 -0.08
N LYS A 48 1.72 -18.02 0.75
CA LYS A 48 0.64 -17.28 1.39
C LYS A 48 1.17 -16.17 2.30
N ARG A 49 2.20 -16.47 3.08
CA ARG A 49 2.85 -15.49 3.96
C ARG A 49 3.57 -14.40 3.17
N GLN A 50 4.25 -14.76 2.08
CA GLN A 50 4.92 -13.79 1.20
C GLN A 50 3.91 -12.77 0.62
N ILE A 51 2.78 -13.24 0.09
CA ILE A 51 1.73 -12.34 -0.41
C ILE A 51 1.18 -11.45 0.70
N MET A 52 0.96 -12.00 1.91
CA MET A 52 0.47 -11.22 3.03
C MET A 52 1.47 -10.16 3.50
N ASP A 53 2.76 -10.49 3.53
CA ASP A 53 3.83 -9.56 3.90
C ASP A 53 3.98 -8.43 2.86
N ASP A 54 3.89 -8.76 1.57
CA ASP A 54 3.88 -7.78 0.48
C ASP A 54 2.63 -6.87 0.55
N CYS A 55 1.45 -7.43 0.82
CA CYS A 55 0.23 -6.65 1.05
C CYS A 55 0.39 -5.69 2.23
N ASN A 56 0.85 -6.19 3.38
CA ASN A 56 1.05 -5.40 4.60
C ASN A 56 2.05 -4.26 4.38
N ARG A 57 3.06 -4.47 3.54
CA ARG A 57 4.04 -3.44 3.19
C ARG A 57 3.40 -2.27 2.44
N ILE A 58 2.54 -2.56 1.45
CA ILE A 58 1.79 -1.52 0.73
C ILE A 58 0.84 -0.78 1.69
N GLU A 59 0.11 -1.51 2.53
CA GLU A 59 -0.82 -0.89 3.50
C GLU A 59 -0.13 0.07 4.47
N LYS A 60 1.06 -0.29 4.97
CA LYS A 60 1.86 0.60 5.82
C LYS A 60 2.29 1.87 5.08
N LEU A 61 2.61 1.78 3.79
CA LEU A 61 2.98 2.93 2.98
C LEU A 61 1.77 3.82 2.68
N LEU A 62 0.62 3.23 2.34
CA LEU A 62 -0.64 3.95 2.16
C LEU A 62 -1.09 4.64 3.46
N ALA A 63 -0.94 3.99 4.63
CA ALA A 63 -1.24 4.61 5.91
C ALA A 63 -0.32 5.80 6.22
N LYS A 64 0.97 5.73 5.85
CA LYS A 64 1.89 6.88 5.95
C LYS A 64 1.48 8.03 5.03
N ILE A 65 1.07 7.70 3.80
CA ILE A 65 0.56 8.69 2.84
C ILE A 65 -0.69 9.36 3.41
N ARG A 66 -1.68 8.61 3.88
CA ARG A 66 -2.92 9.16 4.47
C ARG A 66 -2.68 10.00 5.73
N SER A 67 -1.61 9.73 6.48
CA SER A 67 -1.32 10.39 7.75
C SER A 67 -0.42 11.61 7.67
N GLY A 68 -0.07 12.12 6.48
CA GLY A 68 0.83 13.28 6.38
C GLY A 68 2.31 12.93 6.39
N LYS A 69 2.66 11.68 6.75
CA LYS A 69 4.04 11.27 7.04
C LYS A 69 4.76 10.80 5.77
N ILE A 70 4.79 11.68 4.78
CA ILE A 70 5.38 11.42 3.46
C ILE A 70 6.81 11.94 3.44
N ASN A 71 7.70 11.16 2.86
CA ASN A 71 9.01 11.60 2.42
C ASN A 71 9.19 11.21 0.95
N ASP A 72 10.20 11.76 0.28
CA ASP A 72 10.44 11.51 -1.15
C ASP A 72 10.58 10.00 -1.43
N SER A 73 11.18 9.26 -0.49
CA SER A 73 11.33 7.81 -0.59
C SER A 73 10.02 7.02 -0.42
N THR A 74 8.93 7.61 0.06
CA THR A 74 7.66 6.92 0.32
C THR A 74 7.03 6.44 -0.99
N PHE A 75 7.01 7.29 -2.02
CA PHE A 75 6.45 6.92 -3.33
C PHE A 75 7.35 5.94 -4.08
N GLU A 76 8.68 6.10 -4.02
CA GLU A 76 9.60 5.10 -4.58
C GLU A 76 9.45 3.73 -3.90
N LYS A 77 9.24 3.71 -2.58
CA LYS A 77 8.98 2.48 -1.83
C LYS A 77 7.61 1.89 -2.17
N LEU A 78 6.62 2.73 -2.44
CA LEU A 78 5.29 2.30 -2.86
C LEU A 78 5.36 1.65 -4.24
N ASP A 79 6.02 2.30 -5.20
CA ASP A 79 6.21 1.76 -6.55
C ASP A 79 6.92 0.40 -6.54
N LYS A 80 8.04 0.29 -5.83
CA LYS A 80 8.74 -1.00 -5.64
C LYS A 80 7.85 -2.06 -5.00
N ALA A 81 7.04 -1.68 -4.01
CA ALA A 81 6.13 -2.62 -3.35
C ALA A 81 4.98 -3.07 -4.26
N ILE A 82 4.47 -2.19 -5.13
CA ILE A 82 3.49 -2.52 -6.17
C ILE A 82 4.09 -3.56 -7.13
N VAL A 83 5.29 -3.32 -7.67
CA VAL A 83 5.96 -4.24 -8.60
C VAL A 83 6.24 -5.60 -7.94
N CYS A 84 6.68 -5.60 -6.68
CA CYS A 84 6.85 -6.84 -5.91
C CYS A 84 5.52 -7.59 -5.78
N LEU A 85 4.44 -6.93 -5.37
CA LEU A 85 3.14 -7.59 -5.21
C LEU A 85 2.57 -8.07 -6.56
N GLU A 86 2.73 -7.32 -7.65
CA GLU A 86 2.34 -7.74 -9.01
C GLU A 86 3.09 -9.02 -9.41
N THR A 87 4.41 -9.07 -9.18
CA THR A 87 5.25 -10.23 -9.50
C THR A 87 4.91 -11.43 -8.62
N THR A 88 4.84 -11.23 -7.30
CA THR A 88 4.50 -12.27 -6.32
C THR A 88 3.09 -12.81 -6.58
N SER A 89 2.09 -11.95 -6.78
CA SER A 89 0.72 -12.39 -7.07
C SER A 89 0.59 -13.05 -8.44
N GLY A 90 1.29 -12.57 -9.48
CA GLY A 90 1.29 -13.19 -10.80
C GLY A 90 1.91 -14.58 -10.83
N ASN A 91 2.96 -14.81 -10.02
CA ASN A 91 3.64 -16.11 -9.95
C ASN A 91 2.95 -17.12 -9.03
N ILE A 92 2.19 -16.64 -8.04
CA ILE A 92 1.63 -17.49 -6.97
C ILE A 92 0.10 -17.68 -7.09
N LEU A 93 -0.66 -16.64 -7.47
CA LEU A 93 -2.15 -16.64 -7.45
C LEU A 93 -2.78 -16.81 -8.84
#